data_AF-A0A2G9P5S7-F1
#
_entry.id   AF-A0A2G9P5S7-F1
#
_cell.length_a   1.000
_cell.length_b   1.000
_cell.length_c   1.000
_cell.angle_alpha   90.00
_cell.angle_beta   90.00
_cell.angle_gamma   90.00
#
_symmetry.space_group_name_H-M   'P 1'
#
loop_
_entity.id
_entity.type
_entity.pdbx_description
1 polymer ?
#
loop_
_entity_poly.entity_id
_entity_poly.type
_entity_poly.pdbx_seq_one_letter_code
_entity_poly.pdbx_strand_id
1 'polypeptide(L)'
;MAQKPKRERREREKKKPEEIEWIPKTVLGKKVKSGEIATMKEAMESKLPLIEPAIIDYLLRDLEEKMVDFKKTTKVRRAGRQFSFRATVIIGDKNEFIGIGTGKHKEKWPAIRKATRRAKLNLIRVRKGCGSWECTCGTGHSIPFKVTGSCGAVKINLLPAPKGTGLVVGNNIKDVFNFVGIKDVWSKTRGATDTKLNFIRATIDALSQTTSMKVSEEIKKKISK
;
A
#
# COMPACT_ATOMS: atom_id res chain seq x y z
N MET A 1 -2.49 3.08 66.03
CA MET A 1 -2.75 3.51 64.64
C MET A 1 -2.77 2.27 63.74
N ALA A 2 -3.94 1.77 63.36
CA ALA A 2 -4.05 0.60 62.50
C ALA A 2 -3.74 0.97 61.03
N GLN A 3 -2.72 0.35 60.44
CA GLN A 3 -2.41 0.50 59.01
C GLN A 3 -3.53 -0.14 58.19
N LYS A 4 -4.24 0.66 57.39
CA LYS A 4 -5.21 0.13 56.42
C LYS A 4 -4.48 -0.73 55.38
N PRO A 5 -4.96 -1.93 55.05
CA PRO A 5 -4.35 -2.74 53.99
C PRO A 5 -4.46 -2.00 52.65
N LYS A 6 -3.35 -1.94 51.90
CA LYS A 6 -3.33 -1.43 50.52
C LYS A 6 -4.37 -2.22 49.73
N ARG A 7 -5.39 -1.52 49.20
CA ARG A 7 -6.31 -2.09 48.20
C ARG A 7 -5.46 -2.54 47.02
N GLU A 8 -5.26 -3.85 46.89
CA GLU A 8 -4.68 -4.44 45.69
C GLU A 8 -5.54 -4.00 44.51
N ARG A 9 -4.91 -3.24 43.62
CA ARG A 9 -5.53 -2.78 42.39
C ARG A 9 -5.68 -4.02 41.54
N ARG A 10 -6.83 -4.70 41.61
CA ARG A 10 -7.19 -5.83 40.74
C ARG A 10 -6.76 -5.46 39.32
N GLU A 11 -5.67 -6.07 38.84
CA GLU A 11 -5.29 -5.96 37.46
C GLU A 11 -6.48 -6.52 36.68
N ARG A 12 -7.17 -5.65 35.95
CA ARG A 12 -8.19 -6.11 35.01
C ARG A 12 -7.43 -6.96 34.00
N GLU A 13 -7.54 -8.28 34.13
CA GLU A 13 -7.17 -9.21 33.08
C GLU A 13 -7.78 -8.68 31.79
N LYS A 14 -6.92 -8.17 30.91
CA LYS A 14 -7.36 -7.75 29.58
C LYS A 14 -7.79 -9.04 28.90
N LYS A 15 -9.10 -9.29 28.86
CA LYS A 15 -9.67 -10.35 28.03
C LYS A 15 -9.01 -10.22 26.66
N LYS A 16 -8.28 -11.27 26.24
CA LYS A 16 -7.75 -11.33 24.89
C LYS A 16 -8.94 -11.10 23.95
N PRO A 17 -8.85 -10.20 22.98
CA PRO A 17 -9.94 -10.00 22.05
C PRO A 17 -10.23 -11.35 21.39
N GLU A 18 -11.49 -11.78 21.44
CA GLU A 18 -11.95 -13.00 20.77
C GLU A 18 -11.56 -12.89 19.29
N GLU A 19 -10.81 -13.88 18.79
CA GLU A 19 -10.45 -13.94 17.38
C GLU A 19 -11.73 -14.22 16.59
N ILE A 20 -12.30 -13.16 16.01
CA ILE A 20 -13.48 -13.28 15.16
C ILE A 20 -13.07 -14.07 13.92
N GLU A 21 -13.54 -15.31 13.84
CA GLU A 21 -13.30 -16.16 12.69
C GLU A 21 -13.97 -15.55 11.44
N TRP A 22 -13.20 -15.37 10.36
CA TRP A 22 -13.73 -14.77 9.14
C TRP A 22 -14.65 -15.73 8.39
N ILE A 23 -15.90 -15.32 8.21
CA ILE A 23 -16.90 -16.01 7.38
C ILE A 23 -17.00 -15.27 6.03
N PRO A 24 -16.52 -15.86 4.93
CA PRO A 24 -16.54 -15.22 3.62
C PRO A 24 -17.97 -15.15 3.08
N LYS A 25 -18.32 -14.02 2.45
CA LYS A 25 -19.63 -13.81 1.82
C LYS A 25 -19.54 -13.94 0.30
N THR A 26 -18.41 -13.53 -0.26
CA THR A 26 -18.12 -13.51 -1.70
C THR A 26 -17.67 -14.87 -2.23
N VAL A 27 -17.85 -15.10 -3.54
CA VAL A 27 -17.34 -16.30 -4.23
C VAL A 27 -15.83 -16.41 -4.09
N LEU A 28 -15.12 -15.30 -4.29
CA LEU A 28 -13.66 -15.26 -4.11
C LEU A 28 -13.27 -15.60 -2.67
N GLY A 29 -13.95 -15.02 -1.67
CA GLY A 29 -13.69 -15.33 -0.27
C GLY A 29 -13.91 -16.81 0.06
N LYS A 30 -14.94 -17.45 -0.52
CA LYS A 30 -15.19 -18.89 -0.35
C LYS A 30 -14.06 -19.73 -0.95
N LYS A 31 -13.59 -19.40 -2.15
CA LYS A 31 -12.47 -20.07 -2.82
C LYS A 31 -11.13 -19.91 -2.09
N VAL A 32 -10.90 -18.74 -1.51
CA VAL A 32 -9.71 -18.50 -0.68
C VAL A 32 -9.79 -19.28 0.63
N LYS A 33 -10.97 -19.31 1.29
CA LYS A 33 -11.16 -20.09 2.52
C LYS A 33 -11.14 -21.61 2.26
N SER A 34 -11.60 -22.08 1.09
CA SER A 34 -11.50 -23.49 0.70
C SER A 34 -10.07 -23.90 0.32
N GLY A 35 -9.16 -22.96 0.14
CA GLY A 35 -7.76 -23.22 -0.25
C GLY A 35 -7.56 -23.46 -1.75
N GLU A 36 -8.60 -23.27 -2.59
CA GLU A 36 -8.47 -23.35 -4.05
C GLU A 36 -7.56 -22.24 -4.61
N ILE A 37 -7.50 -21.09 -3.92
CA ILE A 37 -6.63 -19.97 -4.25
C ILE A 37 -5.70 -19.76 -3.06
N ALA A 38 -4.44 -20.17 -3.22
CA ALA A 38 -3.45 -20.11 -2.15
C ALA A 38 -2.65 -18.81 -2.19
N THR A 39 -2.48 -18.21 -3.37
CA THR A 39 -1.68 -16.99 -3.54
C THR A 39 -2.48 -15.78 -3.97
N MET A 40 -2.02 -14.60 -3.53
CA MET A 40 -2.61 -13.32 -3.97
C MET A 40 -2.47 -13.09 -5.49
N LYS A 41 -1.47 -13.72 -6.13
CA LYS A 41 -1.27 -13.65 -7.58
C LYS A 41 -2.41 -14.35 -8.32
N GLU A 42 -2.74 -15.58 -7.92
CA GLU A 42 -3.90 -16.33 -8.42
C GLU A 42 -5.22 -15.57 -8.17
N ALA A 43 -5.37 -14.96 -6.99
CA ALA A 43 -6.56 -14.17 -6.67
C ALA A 43 -6.76 -13.01 -7.67
N MET A 44 -5.70 -12.29 -8.03
CA MET A 44 -5.76 -11.21 -9.02
C MET A 44 -5.98 -11.74 -10.45
N GLU A 45 -5.41 -12.90 -10.80
CA GLU A 45 -5.57 -13.53 -12.11
C GLU A 45 -6.97 -14.10 -12.35
N SER A 46 -7.68 -14.49 -11.28
CA SER A 46 -9.08 -14.92 -11.33
C SER A 46 -10.04 -13.84 -11.85
N LYS A 47 -9.58 -12.57 -11.93
CA LYS A 47 -10.35 -11.37 -12.34
C LYS A 47 -11.63 -11.14 -11.51
N LEU A 48 -11.80 -11.84 -10.40
CA LEU A 48 -12.90 -11.60 -9.47
C LEU A 48 -12.61 -10.32 -8.65
N PRO A 49 -13.62 -9.49 -8.37
CA PRO A 49 -13.41 -8.24 -7.66
C PRO A 49 -13.03 -8.48 -6.19
N LEU A 50 -11.99 -7.77 -5.73
CA LEU A 50 -11.58 -7.73 -4.32
C LEU A 50 -12.51 -6.79 -3.54
N ILE A 51 -13.51 -7.36 -2.87
CA ILE A 51 -14.52 -6.62 -2.09
C ILE A 51 -14.31 -6.77 -0.58
N GLU A 52 -13.79 -7.91 -0.15
CA GLU A 52 -13.56 -8.19 1.27
C GLU A 52 -12.10 -7.93 1.65
N PRO A 53 -11.83 -7.04 2.63
CA PRO A 53 -10.46 -6.78 3.09
C PRO A 53 -9.84 -7.99 3.79
N ALA A 54 -10.67 -8.87 4.37
CA ALA A 54 -10.23 -10.05 5.11
C ALA A 54 -9.58 -11.12 4.20
N ILE A 55 -9.90 -11.14 2.89
CA ILE A 55 -9.20 -11.98 1.91
C ILE A 55 -7.70 -11.71 1.94
N ILE A 56 -7.34 -10.43 2.00
CA ILE A 56 -5.94 -9.99 1.96
C ILE A 56 -5.26 -10.32 3.28
N ASP A 57 -5.95 -10.16 4.40
CA ASP A 57 -5.40 -10.50 5.71
C ASP A 57 -5.15 -12.01 5.87
N TYR A 58 -5.96 -12.84 5.19
CA TYR A 58 -5.77 -14.29 5.15
C TYR A 58 -4.60 -14.69 4.24
N LEU A 59 -4.50 -14.10 3.04
CA LEU A 59 -3.48 -14.42 2.05
C LEU A 59 -2.10 -13.82 2.35
N LEU A 60 -2.07 -12.63 2.94
CA LEU A 60 -0.85 -11.88 3.24
C LEU A 60 -0.80 -11.55 4.74
N ARG A 61 -0.05 -12.37 5.48
CA ARG A 61 0.10 -12.22 6.94
C ARG A 61 1.04 -11.09 7.35
N ASP A 62 2.04 -10.79 6.52
CA ASP A 62 3.09 -9.79 6.80
C ASP A 62 2.78 -8.43 6.16
N LEU A 63 1.57 -7.92 6.43
CA LEU A 63 1.09 -6.67 5.85
C LEU A 63 1.45 -5.48 6.76
N GLU A 64 2.35 -4.61 6.32
CA GLU A 64 2.69 -3.39 7.06
C GLU A 64 1.83 -2.21 6.61
N GLU A 65 1.37 -1.39 7.58
CA GLU A 65 0.62 -0.16 7.32
C GLU A 65 1.39 1.07 7.79
N LYS A 66 1.35 2.15 6.98
CA LYS A 66 1.89 3.46 7.36
C LYS A 66 0.96 4.59 6.97
N MET A 67 0.76 5.50 7.91
CA MET A 67 0.05 6.75 7.68
C MET A 67 0.98 7.78 7.03
N VAL A 68 0.57 8.31 5.88
CA VAL A 68 1.40 9.27 5.13
C VAL A 68 0.87 10.70 5.18
N ASP A 69 -0.46 10.87 5.13
CA ASP A 69 -1.10 12.18 5.21
C ASP A 69 -2.23 12.16 6.22
N PHE A 70 -2.22 13.13 7.13
CA PHE A 70 -3.32 13.40 8.05
C PHE A 70 -3.67 14.87 8.00
N LYS A 71 -4.91 15.19 7.61
CA LYS A 71 -5.37 16.58 7.53
C LYS A 71 -6.76 16.73 8.13
N LYS A 72 -6.95 17.81 8.89
CA LYS A 72 -8.28 18.28 9.31
C LYS A 72 -8.85 19.13 8.17
N THR A 73 -9.95 18.69 7.58
CA THR A 73 -10.68 19.40 6.53
C THR A 73 -11.97 19.97 7.10
N THR A 74 -12.37 21.15 6.62
CA THR A 74 -13.54 21.86 7.13
C THR A 74 -14.53 22.11 6.00
N LYS A 75 -15.83 21.94 6.27
CA LYS A 75 -16.92 22.41 5.41
C LYS A 75 -17.69 23.49 6.16
N VAL A 76 -17.88 24.65 5.54
CA VAL A 76 -18.68 25.76 6.11
C VAL A 76 -20.16 25.51 5.84
N ARG A 77 -21.02 25.70 6.84
CA ARG A 77 -22.49 25.68 6.76
C ARG A 77 -23.05 26.93 7.43
N ARG A 78 -24.36 27.18 7.27
CA ARG A 78 -25.08 28.28 7.96
C ARG A 78 -24.93 28.20 9.49
N ALA A 79 -24.99 27.00 10.05
CA ALA A 79 -24.81 26.73 11.48
C ALA A 79 -23.32 26.61 11.93
N GLY A 80 -22.38 27.10 11.13
CA GLY A 80 -20.95 27.11 11.46
C GLY A 80 -20.08 26.11 10.68
N ARG A 81 -18.87 25.86 11.19
CA ARG A 81 -17.84 25.05 10.53
C ARG A 81 -17.92 23.58 10.99
N GLN A 82 -18.18 22.67 10.05
CA GLN A 82 -18.16 21.24 10.30
C GLN A 82 -16.78 20.66 9.95
N PHE A 83 -16.09 20.11 10.95
CA PHE A 83 -14.77 19.50 10.77
C PHE A 83 -14.87 18.01 10.43
N SER A 84 -13.88 17.51 9.70
CA SER A 84 -13.66 16.09 9.46
C SER A 84 -12.18 15.83 9.26
N PHE A 85 -11.73 14.64 9.63
CA PHE A 85 -10.36 14.20 9.42
C PHE A 85 -10.26 13.38 8.15
N ARG A 86 -9.26 13.69 7.33
CA ARG A 86 -8.84 12.90 6.18
C ARG A 86 -7.52 12.22 6.53
N ALA A 87 -7.48 10.90 6.37
CA ALA A 87 -6.29 10.09 6.52
C ALA A 87 -5.96 9.40 5.19
N THR A 88 -4.68 9.33 4.87
CA THR A 88 -4.15 8.54 3.75
C THR A 88 -3.17 7.52 4.32
N VAL A 89 -3.42 6.26 4.02
CA VAL A 89 -2.64 5.12 4.49
C VAL A 89 -2.11 4.37 3.28
N ILE A 90 -0.85 3.98 3.36
CA ILE A 90 -0.20 3.03 2.46
C ILE A 90 -0.09 1.71 3.19
N ILE A 91 -0.30 0.63 2.45
CA ILE A 91 -0.15 -0.74 2.91
C ILE A 91 0.78 -1.46 1.93
N GLY A 92 1.67 -2.32 2.42
CA GLY A 92 2.45 -3.19 1.56
C GLY A 92 3.17 -4.31 2.31
N ASP A 93 3.63 -5.30 1.55
CA ASP A 93 4.27 -6.52 2.04
C ASP A 93 5.80 -6.52 1.86
N LYS A 94 6.40 -5.35 1.54
CA LYS A 94 7.81 -5.16 1.18
C LYS A 94 8.28 -6.01 -0.02
N ASN A 95 7.38 -6.67 -0.74
CA ASN A 95 7.72 -7.58 -1.82
C ASN A 95 7.20 -7.08 -3.16
N GLU A 96 5.91 -7.23 -3.45
CA GLU A 96 5.34 -6.91 -4.76
C GLU A 96 4.01 -6.17 -4.64
N PHE A 97 3.41 -6.14 -3.46
CA PHE A 97 2.05 -5.69 -3.27
C PHE A 97 2.04 -4.35 -2.54
N ILE A 98 1.37 -3.36 -3.15
CA ILE A 98 1.16 -2.06 -2.53
C ILE A 98 -0.29 -1.62 -2.71
N GLY A 99 -0.86 -1.06 -1.64
CA GLY A 99 -2.18 -0.47 -1.64
C GLY A 99 -2.18 0.94 -1.09
N ILE A 100 -3.05 1.79 -1.63
CA ILE A 100 -3.32 3.13 -1.09
C ILE A 100 -4.80 3.31 -0.79
N GLY A 101 -5.05 3.84 0.40
CA GLY A 101 -6.40 4.10 0.89
C GLY A 101 -6.53 5.50 1.45
N THR A 102 -7.61 6.17 1.08
CA THR A 102 -8.00 7.45 1.66
C THR A 102 -9.30 7.30 2.42
N GLY A 103 -9.31 7.70 3.69
CA GLY A 103 -10.47 7.67 4.58
C GLY A 103 -10.83 9.07 5.04
N LYS A 104 -12.12 9.32 5.21
CA LYS A 104 -12.65 10.56 5.83
C LYS A 104 -13.72 10.21 6.85
N HIS A 105 -13.61 10.79 8.04
CA HIS A 105 -14.60 10.64 9.11
C HIS A 105 -14.62 11.89 10.02
N LYS A 106 -15.62 12.01 10.90
CA LYS A 106 -15.68 13.09 11.91
C LYS A 106 -14.62 12.92 13.00
N GLU A 107 -14.26 11.68 13.28
CA GLU A 107 -13.26 11.29 14.28
C GLU A 107 -11.99 10.72 13.63
N LYS A 108 -10.86 10.80 14.34
CA LYS A 108 -9.55 10.36 13.84
C LYS A 108 -9.48 8.85 13.61
N TRP A 109 -9.75 8.03 14.62
CA TRP A 109 -9.56 6.57 14.53
C TRP A 109 -10.43 5.89 13.47
N PRO A 110 -11.74 6.21 13.34
CA PRO A 110 -12.55 5.65 12.26
C PRO A 110 -12.09 6.09 10.86
N ALA A 111 -11.53 7.29 10.72
CA ALA A 111 -10.97 7.75 9.43
C ALA A 111 -9.77 6.88 9.01
N ILE A 112 -8.90 6.54 9.97
CA ILE A 112 -7.73 5.67 9.74
C ILE A 112 -8.20 4.26 9.38
N ARG A 113 -9.11 3.65 10.16
CA ARG A 113 -9.66 2.32 9.87
C ARG A 113 -10.31 2.24 8.48
N LYS A 114 -11.02 3.31 8.08
CA LYS A 114 -11.61 3.42 6.73
C LYS A 114 -10.55 3.53 5.64
N ALA A 115 -9.45 4.24 5.90
CA ALA A 115 -8.32 4.34 5.00
C ALA A 115 -7.64 2.97 4.84
N THR A 116 -7.30 2.29 5.94
CA THR A 116 -6.70 0.94 5.95
C THR A 116 -7.56 -0.05 5.16
N ARG A 117 -8.87 -0.09 5.42
CA ARG A 117 -9.80 -0.96 4.66
C ARG A 117 -9.74 -0.69 3.16
N ARG A 118 -9.73 0.58 2.76
CA ARG A 118 -9.70 0.96 1.34
C ARG A 118 -8.35 0.68 0.69
N ALA A 119 -7.26 0.79 1.45
CA ALA A 119 -5.92 0.46 0.98
C ALA A 119 -5.80 -1.04 0.68
N LYS A 120 -6.35 -1.91 1.54
CA LYS A 120 -6.43 -3.35 1.30
C LYS A 120 -7.16 -3.64 -0.02
N LEU A 121 -8.36 -3.09 -0.20
CA LEU A 121 -9.13 -3.32 -1.43
C LEU A 121 -8.44 -2.81 -2.71
N ASN A 122 -7.67 -1.74 -2.61
CA ASN A 122 -6.94 -1.12 -3.72
C ASN A 122 -5.49 -1.65 -3.82
N LEU A 123 -5.32 -2.96 -3.76
CA LEU A 123 -4.01 -3.59 -3.88
C LEU A 123 -3.57 -3.67 -5.34
N ILE A 124 -2.33 -3.28 -5.59
CA ILE A 124 -1.70 -3.26 -6.90
C ILE A 124 -0.45 -4.14 -6.85
N ARG A 125 -0.30 -5.00 -7.85
CA ARG A 125 0.90 -5.79 -8.08
C ARG A 125 1.92 -4.96 -8.84
N VAL A 126 3.12 -4.85 -8.29
CA VAL A 126 4.26 -4.18 -8.90
C VAL A 126 5.24 -5.21 -9.41
N ARG A 127 5.69 -5.01 -10.65
CA ARG A 127 6.70 -5.84 -11.26
C ARG A 127 8.09 -5.23 -11.03
N LYS A 128 8.95 -5.96 -10.33
CA LYS A 128 10.35 -5.59 -10.12
C LYS A 128 11.24 -6.20 -11.21
N GLY A 129 12.40 -5.62 -11.45
CA GLY A 129 13.35 -6.17 -12.41
C GLY A 129 14.63 -5.34 -12.49
N CYS A 130 15.64 -5.90 -13.14
CA CYS A 130 16.84 -5.17 -13.48
C CYS A 130 16.68 -4.58 -14.89
N GLY A 131 16.28 -3.31 -14.98
CA GLY A 131 16.05 -2.61 -16.25
C GLY A 131 17.19 -1.73 -16.73
N SER A 132 18.25 -1.59 -15.94
CA SER A 132 19.40 -0.76 -16.32
C SER A 132 20.29 -1.53 -17.29
N TRP A 133 20.69 -0.88 -18.38
CA TRP A 133 21.65 -1.45 -19.32
C TRP A 133 23.00 -1.77 -18.65
N GLU A 134 23.35 -1.04 -17.59
CA GLU A 134 24.63 -1.15 -16.88
C GLU A 134 24.68 -2.33 -15.90
N CYS A 135 23.54 -2.90 -15.48
CA CYS A 135 23.51 -4.01 -14.51
C CYS A 135 23.03 -5.31 -15.16
N THR A 136 23.89 -6.33 -15.11
CA THR A 136 23.60 -7.72 -15.53
C THR A 136 23.26 -8.63 -14.35
N CYS A 137 23.06 -8.04 -13.18
CA CYS A 137 22.94 -8.69 -11.88
C CYS A 137 21.68 -9.56 -11.70
N GLY A 138 20.70 -9.53 -12.62
CA GLY A 138 19.51 -10.39 -12.63
C GLY A 138 18.49 -10.17 -11.51
N THR A 139 18.89 -9.60 -10.38
CA THR A 139 18.01 -9.40 -9.21
C THR A 139 16.97 -8.30 -9.40
N GLY A 140 15.75 -8.52 -8.90
CA GLY A 140 14.64 -7.55 -8.91
C GLY A 140 14.76 -6.41 -7.89
N HIS A 141 15.84 -5.62 -7.95
CA HIS A 141 16.10 -4.48 -7.04
C HIS A 141 15.52 -3.15 -7.54
N SER A 142 15.26 -3.05 -8.85
CA SER A 142 14.87 -1.82 -9.57
C SER A 142 13.58 -2.05 -10.37
N ILE A 143 13.25 -1.11 -11.26
CA ILE A 143 12.12 -1.20 -12.20
C ILE A 143 12.66 -1.75 -13.54
N PRO A 144 11.89 -2.59 -14.26
CA PRO A 144 12.36 -3.20 -15.51
C PRO A 144 12.48 -2.24 -16.71
N PHE A 145 11.71 -1.17 -16.76
CA PHE A 145 11.74 -0.20 -17.85
C PHE A 145 11.31 1.17 -17.35
N LYS A 146 11.55 2.20 -18.18
CA LYS A 146 11.11 3.55 -17.87
C LYS A 146 9.58 3.63 -17.88
N VAL A 147 8.99 4.09 -16.79
CA VAL A 147 7.54 4.23 -16.64
C VAL A 147 7.17 5.66 -16.28
N THR A 148 5.98 6.09 -16.70
CA THR A 148 5.53 7.48 -16.55
C THR A 148 4.13 7.52 -15.95
N GLY A 149 4.00 7.87 -14.68
CA GLY A 149 2.72 8.00 -14.00
C GLY A 149 2.28 9.45 -13.87
N SER A 150 0.97 9.66 -13.80
CA SER A 150 0.42 11.00 -13.60
C SER A 150 -0.81 11.02 -12.69
N CYS A 151 -0.96 12.10 -11.93
CA CYS A 151 -2.16 12.33 -11.15
C CYS A 151 -2.36 13.84 -10.93
N GLY A 152 -3.43 14.40 -11.52
CA GLY A 152 -3.66 15.84 -11.53
C GLY A 152 -2.52 16.59 -12.23
N ALA A 153 -1.94 17.58 -11.56
CA ALA A 153 -0.84 18.38 -12.10
C ALA A 153 0.54 17.68 -12.01
N VAL A 154 0.63 16.55 -11.30
CA VAL A 154 1.89 15.88 -11.02
C VAL A 154 2.18 14.82 -12.08
N LYS A 155 3.39 14.85 -12.64
CA LYS A 155 3.92 13.83 -13.55
C LYS A 155 5.23 13.27 -12.98
N ILE A 156 5.35 11.95 -12.95
CA ILE A 156 6.52 11.24 -12.42
C ILE A 156 7.02 10.28 -13.48
N ASN A 157 8.29 10.43 -13.82
CA ASN A 157 9.00 9.47 -14.66
C ASN A 157 9.95 8.69 -13.77
N LEU A 158 9.78 7.37 -13.70
CA LEU A 158 10.70 6.47 -13.03
C LEU A 158 11.60 5.84 -14.07
N LEU A 159 12.90 5.87 -13.79
CA LEU A 159 13.92 5.28 -14.63
C LEU A 159 14.61 4.14 -13.86
N PRO A 160 14.98 3.06 -14.55
CA PRO A 160 15.77 2.00 -13.94
C PRO A 160 17.13 2.54 -13.50
N ALA A 161 17.57 2.15 -12.30
CA ALA A 161 18.90 2.45 -11.79
C ALA A 161 19.75 1.17 -11.64
N PRO A 162 21.09 1.26 -11.71
CA PRO A 162 22.00 0.17 -11.36
C PRO A 162 21.99 -0.10 -9.84
N LYS A 163 22.47 -1.28 -9.45
CA LYS A 163 22.51 -1.71 -8.04
C LYS A 163 23.45 -0.83 -7.22
N GLY A 164 23.00 -0.35 -6.07
CA GLY A 164 23.81 0.47 -5.14
C GLY A 164 23.61 1.97 -5.31
N THR A 165 22.73 2.39 -6.22
CA THR A 165 22.34 3.79 -6.41
C THR A 165 21.49 4.32 -5.25
N GLY A 166 20.69 3.44 -4.65
CA GLY A 166 19.69 3.79 -3.66
C GLY A 166 18.46 4.51 -4.24
N LEU A 167 17.58 4.95 -3.34
CA LEU A 167 16.34 5.64 -3.69
C LEU A 167 16.57 7.13 -3.94
N VAL A 168 16.82 7.50 -5.19
CA VAL A 168 16.97 8.90 -5.64
C VAL A 168 15.59 9.49 -5.95
N VAL A 169 14.80 9.65 -4.88
CA VAL A 169 13.41 10.09 -4.94
C VAL A 169 13.08 11.11 -3.87
N GLY A 170 12.04 11.92 -4.12
CA GLY A 170 11.54 12.87 -3.13
C GLY A 170 11.06 12.15 -1.86
N ASN A 171 11.28 12.77 -0.69
CA ASN A 171 11.01 12.17 0.63
C ASN A 171 9.57 11.63 0.77
N ASN A 172 8.59 12.29 0.14
CA ASN A 172 7.19 11.89 0.19
C ASN A 172 6.88 10.53 -0.47
N ILE A 173 7.74 10.04 -1.38
CA ILE A 173 7.54 8.77 -2.10
C ILE A 173 8.47 7.67 -1.56
N LYS A 174 9.53 7.99 -0.82
CA LYS A 174 10.46 6.98 -0.27
C LYS A 174 9.73 5.83 0.42
N ASP A 175 8.68 6.16 1.18
CA ASP A 175 7.82 5.18 1.84
C ASP A 175 7.19 4.20 0.86
N VAL A 176 6.68 4.68 -0.28
CA VAL A 176 6.07 3.85 -1.34
C VAL A 176 7.06 2.81 -1.84
N PHE A 177 8.29 3.22 -2.17
CA PHE A 177 9.30 2.29 -2.70
C PHE A 177 9.77 1.29 -1.64
N ASN A 178 9.87 1.73 -0.38
CA ASN A 178 10.17 0.83 0.74
C ASN A 178 9.10 -0.25 0.92
N PHE A 179 7.81 0.09 0.82
CA PHE A 179 6.71 -0.89 0.91
C PHE A 179 6.64 -1.85 -0.29
N VAL A 180 7.18 -1.46 -1.43
CA VAL A 180 7.29 -2.33 -2.61
C VAL A 180 8.60 -3.16 -2.57
N GLY A 181 9.55 -2.81 -1.71
CA GLY A 181 10.86 -3.47 -1.68
C GLY A 181 11.74 -3.15 -2.89
N ILE A 182 11.52 -2.00 -3.54
CA ILE A 182 12.42 -1.47 -4.55
C ILE A 182 13.52 -0.70 -3.84
N LYS A 183 14.79 -0.99 -4.19
CA LYS A 183 15.96 -0.41 -3.51
C LYS A 183 16.60 0.71 -4.32
N ASP A 184 16.62 0.59 -5.65
CA ASP A 184 17.34 1.51 -6.54
C ASP A 184 16.40 2.03 -7.63
N VAL A 185 16.15 3.34 -7.65
CA VAL A 185 15.35 4.01 -8.69
C VAL A 185 15.81 5.45 -8.86
N TRP A 186 15.89 5.88 -10.12
CA TRP A 186 15.94 7.29 -10.48
C TRP A 186 14.54 7.83 -10.73
N SER A 187 14.22 8.99 -10.16
CA SER A 187 12.96 9.68 -10.43
C SER A 187 13.18 11.05 -11.02
N LYS A 188 12.35 11.39 -12.00
CA LYS A 188 12.22 12.74 -12.55
C LYS A 188 10.78 13.20 -12.41
N THR A 189 10.56 14.20 -11.59
CA THR A 189 9.22 14.68 -11.24
C THR A 189 8.98 16.07 -11.79
N ARG A 190 7.78 16.33 -12.30
CA ARG A 190 7.34 17.63 -12.81
C ARG A 190 5.96 17.99 -12.25
N GLY A 191 5.71 19.28 -12.09
CA GLY A 191 4.44 19.81 -11.58
C GLY A 191 4.43 20.07 -10.07
N ALA A 192 3.24 20.19 -9.49
CA ALA A 192 3.04 20.57 -8.08
C ALA A 192 3.28 19.40 -7.10
N THR A 193 4.55 19.11 -6.80
CA THR A 193 5.00 18.00 -5.95
C THR A 193 4.71 18.16 -4.45
N ASP A 194 4.30 19.34 -4.00
CA ASP A 194 3.96 19.62 -2.59
C ASP A 194 2.73 18.82 -2.13
N THR A 195 1.79 18.52 -3.04
CA THR A 195 0.62 17.72 -2.69
C THR A 195 0.96 16.24 -2.59
N LYS A 196 1.31 15.78 -1.36
CA LYS A 196 1.66 14.38 -1.03
C LYS A 196 0.72 13.33 -1.63
N LEU A 197 -0.58 13.54 -1.51
CA LEU A 197 -1.59 12.58 -1.96
C LEU A 197 -1.55 12.35 -3.48
N ASN A 198 -1.41 13.41 -4.27
CA ASN A 198 -1.33 13.31 -5.73
C ASN A 198 0.01 12.71 -6.15
N PHE A 199 1.08 13.06 -5.44
CA PHE A 199 2.41 12.53 -5.70
C PHE A 199 2.51 11.03 -5.49
N ILE A 200 1.95 10.51 -4.39
CA ILE A 200 1.89 9.07 -4.13
C ILE A 200 1.00 8.37 -5.15
N ARG A 201 -0.17 8.93 -5.48
CA ARG A 201 -1.06 8.37 -6.52
C ARG A 201 -0.40 8.29 -7.89
N ALA A 202 0.31 9.34 -8.29
CA ALA A 202 1.08 9.35 -9.54
C ALA A 202 2.19 8.29 -9.53
N THR A 203 2.81 8.03 -8.38
CA THR A 203 3.84 6.98 -8.26
C THR A 203 3.20 5.60 -8.41
N ILE A 204 2.09 5.36 -7.71
CA ILE A 204 1.38 4.08 -7.78
C ILE A 204 0.86 3.83 -9.19
N ASP A 205 0.39 4.86 -9.88
CA ASP A 205 0.02 4.80 -11.29
C ASP A 205 1.22 4.39 -12.16
N ALA A 206 2.39 5.02 -11.98
CA ALA A 206 3.62 4.63 -12.67
C ALA A 206 4.00 3.16 -12.42
N LEU A 207 3.89 2.70 -11.17
CA LEU A 207 4.19 1.31 -10.81
C LEU A 207 3.17 0.32 -11.40
N SER A 208 1.88 0.69 -11.46
CA SER A 208 0.83 -0.10 -12.09
C SER A 208 1.08 -0.31 -13.59
N GLN A 209 1.56 0.72 -14.29
CA GLN A 209 1.91 0.63 -15.71
C GLN A 209 3.01 -0.40 -15.98
N THR A 210 3.89 -0.66 -15.01
CA THR A 210 4.92 -1.71 -15.12
C THR A 210 4.32 -3.11 -15.36
N THR A 211 3.12 -3.35 -14.83
CA THR A 211 2.41 -4.63 -15.03
C THR A 211 1.62 -4.62 -16.34
N SER A 212 1.10 -3.46 -16.75
CA SER A 212 0.30 -3.33 -17.97
C SER A 212 1.11 -3.42 -19.27
N MET A 213 2.37 -2.97 -19.25
CA MET A 213 3.19 -2.94 -20.46
C MET A 213 3.48 -4.36 -20.96
N LYS A 214 3.22 -4.60 -22.25
CA LYS A 214 3.56 -5.87 -22.89
C LYS A 214 5.08 -5.97 -23.00
N VAL A 215 5.61 -7.05 -22.46
CA VAL A 215 7.04 -7.33 -22.44
C VAL A 215 7.31 -8.56 -23.32
N SER A 216 8.35 -8.50 -24.15
CA SER A 216 8.80 -9.65 -24.95
C SER A 216 9.15 -10.83 -24.05
N GLU A 217 9.08 -12.04 -24.58
CA GLU A 217 9.30 -13.26 -23.79
C GLU A 217 10.72 -13.33 -23.21
N GLU A 218 11.69 -12.77 -23.92
CA GLU A 218 13.08 -12.65 -23.47
C GLU A 218 13.22 -11.76 -22.23
N ILE A 219 12.57 -10.60 -22.22
CA ILE A 219 12.61 -9.68 -21.09
C ILE A 219 11.74 -10.24 -19.94
N LYS A 220 10.68 -11.01 -20.23
CA LYS A 220 9.94 -11.76 -19.20
C LYS A 220 10.84 -12.75 -18.46
N LYS A 221 11.65 -13.53 -19.18
CA LYS A 221 12.62 -14.49 -18.61
C LYS A 221 13.70 -13.80 -17.76
N LYS A 222 14.13 -12.60 -18.13
CA LYS A 222 15.09 -11.79 -17.34
C LYS A 222 14.47 -11.20 -16.07
N ILE A 223 13.15 -11.01 -16.05
CA ILE A 223 12.42 -10.47 -14.89
C ILE A 223 11.94 -11.57 -13.94
N SER A 224 11.72 -12.79 -14.45
CA SER A 224 11.23 -13.93 -13.66
C SER A 224 12.33 -14.70 -12.92
N LYS A 225 13.60 -14.29 -13.03
CA LYS A 225 14.75 -14.89 -12.35
C LYS A 225 15.16 -14.06 -11.14
#